data_AF-A0A519ST67-F1
#
_entry.id   AF-A0A519ST67-F1
#
_cell.length_a   1.000
_cell.length_b   1.000
_cell.length_c   1.000
_cell.angle_alpha   90.00
_cell.angle_beta   90.00
_cell.angle_gamma   90.00
#
_symmetry.space_group_name_H-M   'P 1'
#
loop_
_entity.id
_entity.type
_entity.pdbx_description
1 polymer ?
#
loop_
_entity_poly.entity_id
_entity_poly.type
_entity_poly.pdbx_seq_one_letter_code
_entity_poly.pdbx_strand_id
1 'polypeptide(L)'
;DYTVSDERLALLHAHFFEFSFEGRVPDRTVFEAITNPVEYHLIAADYNWDDGPEVLRWIVTSSLCTQATAQLIFWRAQPSFYTQFSSAEEATYEAEVYTLLRTLCSSGRGASITQTSLPTTRIPIP
;
A
#
# COMPACT_ATOMS: atom_id res chain seq x y z
N ASP A 1 -20.06 -13.23 -5.79
CA ASP A 1 -18.77 -13.96 -5.73
C ASP A 1 -17.68 -13.11 -6.32
N TYR A 2 -16.63 -12.83 -5.55
CA TYR A 2 -15.47 -12.11 -6.04
C TYR A 2 -14.45 -13.13 -6.55
N THR A 3 -14.58 -13.53 -7.81
CA THR A 3 -13.62 -14.39 -8.50
C THR A 3 -12.98 -13.62 -9.64
N VAL A 4 -11.70 -13.88 -9.88
CA VAL A 4 -10.92 -13.29 -10.98
C VAL A 4 -10.45 -14.47 -11.83
N SER A 5 -10.62 -14.40 -13.16
CA SER A 5 -10.13 -15.44 -14.06
C SER A 5 -8.61 -15.37 -14.21
N ASP A 6 -7.99 -16.48 -14.60
CA ASP A 6 -6.53 -16.53 -14.85
C ASP A 6 -6.10 -15.51 -15.92
N GLU A 7 -6.91 -15.33 -16.97
CA GLU A 7 -6.67 -14.32 -18.01
C GLU A 7 -6.68 -12.90 -17.43
N ARG A 8 -7.62 -12.62 -16.52
CA ARG A 8 -7.71 -11.31 -15.88
C ARG A 8 -6.53 -11.09 -14.93
N LEU A 9 -6.12 -12.11 -14.18
CA LEU A 9 -4.94 -12.06 -13.31
C LEU A 9 -3.67 -11.79 -14.13
N ALA A 10 -3.47 -12.47 -15.26
CA ALA A 10 -2.33 -12.25 -16.14
C ALA A 10 -2.29 -10.82 -16.70
N LEU A 11 -3.46 -10.26 -17.05
CA LEU A 11 -3.57 -8.86 -17.47
C LEU A 11 -3.15 -7.91 -16.33
N LEU A 12 -3.65 -8.12 -15.10
CA LEU A 12 -3.28 -7.29 -13.96
C LEU A 12 -1.77 -7.34 -13.68
N HIS A 13 -1.15 -8.52 -13.77
CA HIS A 13 0.30 -8.66 -13.59
C HIS A 13 1.09 -7.91 -14.67
N ALA A 14 0.70 -8.06 -15.94
CA ALA A 14 1.36 -7.36 -17.03
C ALA A 14 1.30 -5.83 -16.88
N HIS A 15 0.23 -5.30 -16.26
CA HIS A 15 0.00 -3.86 -16.11
C HIS A 15 0.39 -3.27 -14.76
N PHE A 16 0.46 -4.06 -13.67
CA PHE A 16 0.70 -3.52 -12.30
C PHE A 16 1.75 -4.22 -11.41
N PHE A 17 2.52 -5.23 -11.86
CA PHE A 17 3.47 -5.95 -10.99
C PHE A 17 4.91 -5.43 -10.96
N GLU A 18 5.51 -5.04 -12.10
CA GLU A 18 6.91 -4.65 -12.21
C GLU A 18 7.15 -3.76 -13.44
N PHE A 19 7.66 -2.54 -13.26
CA PHE A 19 7.87 -1.57 -14.35
C PHE A 19 9.27 -0.97 -14.41
N SER A 20 9.96 -0.87 -13.28
CA SER A 20 11.24 -0.15 -13.16
C SER A 20 12.33 -0.71 -14.05
N PHE A 21 12.34 -2.02 -14.27
CA PHE A 21 13.35 -2.68 -15.11
C PHE A 21 13.05 -2.57 -16.61
N GLU A 22 11.81 -2.24 -16.98
CA GLU A 22 11.35 -2.23 -18.36
C GLU A 22 11.13 -0.81 -18.91
N GLY A 23 11.36 0.23 -18.10
CA GLY A 23 11.08 1.62 -18.48
C GLY A 23 9.61 1.88 -18.78
N ARG A 24 8.72 1.04 -18.24
CA ARG A 24 7.28 1.17 -18.37
C ARG A 24 6.73 2.08 -17.26
N VAL A 25 5.53 2.59 -17.47
CA VAL A 25 4.78 3.36 -16.46
C VAL A 25 3.44 2.67 -16.23
N PRO A 26 2.89 2.73 -15.00
CA PRO A 26 1.60 2.12 -14.70
C PRO A 26 0.49 2.77 -15.53
N ASP A 27 -0.38 1.95 -16.13
CA ASP A 27 -1.47 2.44 -16.99
C ASP A 27 -2.68 2.87 -16.14
N ARG A 28 -2.86 4.19 -16.05
CA ARG A 28 -3.97 4.79 -15.31
C ARG A 28 -5.35 4.44 -15.87
N THR A 29 -5.47 4.29 -17.19
CA THR A 29 -6.75 3.96 -17.85
C THR A 29 -7.18 2.55 -17.51
N VAL A 30 -6.25 1.60 -17.53
CA VAL A 30 -6.51 0.21 -17.11
C VAL A 30 -6.89 0.16 -15.63
N PHE A 31 -6.24 0.97 -14.79
CA PHE A 31 -6.55 1.05 -13.36
C PHE A 31 -7.97 1.54 -13.11
N GLU A 32 -8.41 2.59 -13.80
CA GLU A 32 -9.74 3.18 -13.63
C GLU A 32 -10.88 2.29 -14.14
N ALA A 33 -10.57 1.34 -15.03
CA ALA A 33 -11.52 0.33 -15.49
C ALA A 33 -11.79 -0.79 -14.47
N ILE A 34 -11.00 -0.87 -13.38
CA ILE A 34 -11.19 -1.89 -12.33
C ILE A 34 -12.46 -1.57 -11.54
N THR A 35 -13.37 -2.53 -11.49
CA THR A 35 -14.63 -2.43 -10.73
C THR A 35 -14.73 -3.45 -9.59
N ASN A 36 -13.86 -4.47 -9.60
CA ASN A 36 -13.84 -5.53 -8.60
C ASN A 36 -12.78 -5.24 -7.52
N PRO A 37 -13.16 -5.10 -6.23
CA PRO A 37 -12.22 -4.82 -5.15
C PRO A 37 -11.15 -5.90 -4.94
N VAL A 38 -11.39 -7.14 -5.34
CA VAL A 38 -10.39 -8.22 -5.24
C VAL A 38 -9.20 -7.98 -6.16
N GLU A 39 -9.41 -7.32 -7.31
CA GLU A 39 -8.30 -6.98 -8.21
C GLU A 39 -7.31 -6.03 -7.54
N TYR A 40 -7.77 -5.08 -6.73
CA TYR A 40 -6.87 -4.25 -5.92
C TYR A 40 -6.09 -5.04 -4.88
N HIS A 41 -6.71 -6.06 -4.28
CA HIS A 41 -6.03 -6.92 -3.32
C HIS A 41 -4.91 -7.71 -4.00
N LEU A 42 -5.17 -8.27 -5.18
CA LEU A 42 -4.20 -9.01 -5.98
C LEU A 42 -3.04 -8.11 -6.42
N ILE A 43 -3.35 -6.93 -6.98
CA ILE A 43 -2.32 -5.95 -7.34
C ILE A 43 -1.47 -5.61 -6.12
N ALA A 44 -2.08 -5.25 -4.98
CA ALA A 44 -1.35 -4.87 -3.78
C ALA A 44 -0.58 -6.01 -3.10
N ALA A 45 -0.96 -7.27 -3.31
CA ALA A 45 -0.24 -8.43 -2.78
C ALA A 45 1.07 -8.65 -3.51
N ASP A 46 1.02 -8.50 -4.83
CA ASP A 46 2.11 -8.87 -5.72
C ASP A 46 3.01 -7.66 -6.03
N TYR A 47 2.51 -6.42 -5.97
CA TYR A 47 3.22 -5.18 -6.32
C TYR A 47 4.71 -5.13 -5.89
N ASN A 48 5.59 -4.79 -6.84
CA ASN A 48 6.99 -4.48 -6.58
C ASN A 48 7.15 -3.05 -6.03
N TRP A 49 7.68 -2.92 -4.81
CA TRP A 49 7.79 -1.62 -4.12
C TRP A 49 8.89 -0.73 -4.70
N ASP A 50 9.85 -1.30 -5.43
CA ASP A 50 10.90 -0.53 -6.12
C ASP A 50 10.35 0.35 -7.24
N ASP A 51 9.13 0.06 -7.74
CA ASP A 51 8.38 0.91 -8.68
C ASP A 51 7.81 2.19 -8.03
N GLY A 52 8.02 2.36 -6.74
CA GLY A 52 7.47 3.46 -5.96
C GLY A 52 5.98 3.25 -5.64
N PRO A 53 5.41 4.05 -4.72
CA PRO A 53 4.08 3.79 -4.17
C PRO A 53 2.90 4.34 -5.00
N GLU A 54 3.10 4.71 -6.27
CA GLU A 54 2.07 5.39 -7.07
C GLU A 54 0.78 4.57 -7.23
N VAL A 55 0.87 3.32 -7.71
CA VAL A 55 -0.30 2.45 -7.88
C VAL A 55 -0.97 2.18 -6.54
N LEU A 56 -0.18 2.01 -5.48
CA LEU A 56 -0.70 1.82 -4.12
C LEU A 56 -1.46 3.06 -3.64
N ARG A 57 -1.00 4.27 -3.95
CA ARG A 57 -1.74 5.52 -3.69
C ARG A 57 -3.08 5.54 -4.41
N TRP A 58 -3.12 5.11 -5.67
CA TRP A 58 -4.37 5.01 -6.42
C TRP A 58 -5.36 4.04 -5.77
N ILE A 59 -4.85 2.90 -5.29
CA ILE A 59 -5.66 1.93 -4.55
C ILE A 59 -6.22 2.57 -3.29
N VAL A 60 -5.38 3.11 -2.39
CA VAL A 60 -5.87 3.57 -1.06
C VAL A 60 -6.81 4.78 -1.11
N THR A 61 -6.76 5.56 -2.18
CA THR A 61 -7.65 6.72 -2.38
C THR A 61 -8.96 6.34 -3.09
N SER A 62 -9.04 5.15 -3.68
CA SER A 62 -10.23 4.66 -4.36
C SER A 62 -11.32 4.20 -3.38
N SER A 63 -12.58 4.41 -3.75
CA SER A 63 -13.74 3.92 -3.00
C SER A 63 -13.87 2.39 -3.01
N LEU A 64 -13.24 1.71 -3.98
CA LEU A 64 -13.15 0.25 -4.05
C LEU A 64 -12.09 -0.33 -3.09
N CYS A 65 -11.29 0.50 -2.43
CA CYS A 65 -10.33 0.03 -1.45
C CYS A 65 -11.02 -0.55 -0.22
N THR A 66 -10.94 -1.87 -0.11
CA THR A 66 -11.43 -2.58 1.06
C THR A 66 -10.47 -2.42 2.23
N GLN A 67 -10.98 -2.62 3.44
CA GLN A 67 -10.14 -2.61 4.63
C GLN A 67 -9.07 -3.72 4.59
N ALA A 68 -9.37 -4.89 4.02
CA ALA A 68 -8.39 -5.97 3.87
C ALA A 68 -7.21 -5.53 2.97
N THR A 69 -7.49 -4.89 1.84
CA THR A 69 -6.44 -4.35 0.95
C THR A 69 -5.65 -3.24 1.61
N ALA A 70 -6.31 -2.32 2.32
CA ALA A 70 -5.64 -1.26 3.07
C ALA A 70 -4.67 -1.80 4.14
N GLN A 71 -5.08 -2.84 4.87
CA GLN A 71 -4.22 -3.50 5.87
C GLN A 71 -3.04 -4.23 5.24
N LEU A 72 -3.26 -4.92 4.12
CA LEU A 72 -2.19 -5.57 3.37
C LEU A 72 -1.10 -4.56 2.98
N ILE A 73 -1.50 -3.43 2.39
CA ILE A 73 -0.56 -2.36 2.01
C ILE A 73 0.13 -1.79 3.25
N PHE A 74 -0.61 -1.51 4.31
CA PHE A 74 -0.07 -0.96 5.55
C PHE A 74 1.04 -1.83 6.14
N TRP A 75 0.83 -3.15 6.22
CA TRP A 75 1.82 -4.05 6.80
C TRP A 75 3.00 -4.33 5.85
N ARG A 76 2.77 -4.45 4.54
CA ARG A 76 3.86 -4.60 3.55
C ARG A 76 4.78 -3.38 3.52
N ALA A 77 4.26 -2.18 3.81
CA ALA A 77 5.04 -0.95 3.92
C ALA A 77 5.98 -0.88 5.13
N GLN A 78 5.98 -1.87 6.04
CA GLN A 78 6.82 -1.89 7.25
C GLN A 78 6.67 -0.62 8.11
N PRO A 79 5.48 -0.35 8.64
CA PRO A 79 5.12 0.94 9.22
C PRO A 79 5.95 1.31 10.46
N SER A 80 6.52 0.32 11.15
CA SER A 80 7.45 0.51 12.27
C SER A 80 8.70 1.30 11.88
N PHE A 81 9.20 1.17 10.65
CA PHE A 81 10.33 1.96 10.20
C PHE A 81 9.96 3.45 10.16
N TYR A 82 8.73 3.78 9.80
CA TYR A 82 8.28 5.16 9.60
C TYR A 82 7.87 5.88 10.88
N THR A 83 7.82 5.18 12.03
CA THR A 83 7.53 5.84 13.32
C THR A 83 8.67 6.74 13.79
N GLN A 84 9.87 6.59 13.22
CA GLN A 84 11.01 7.45 13.53
C GLN A 84 10.89 8.85 12.91
N PHE A 85 10.07 9.01 11.86
CA PHE A 85 9.93 10.28 11.14
C PHE A 85 8.71 11.06 11.64
N SER A 86 8.90 12.36 11.86
CA SER A 86 7.86 13.30 12.24
C SER A 86 7.15 13.91 11.03
N SER A 87 7.82 13.99 9.87
CA SER A 87 7.25 14.52 8.63
C SER A 87 7.81 13.84 7.38
N ALA A 88 7.21 14.14 6.21
CA ALA A 88 7.69 13.61 4.93
C ALA A 88 9.05 14.21 4.53
N GLU A 89 9.29 15.48 4.88
CA GLU A 89 10.56 16.16 4.62
C GLU A 89 11.72 15.49 5.36
N GLU A 90 11.48 15.03 6.60
CA GLU A 90 12.46 14.27 7.39
C GLU A 90 12.73 12.89 6.79
N ALA A 91 11.71 12.25 6.21
CA ALA A 91 11.82 10.93 5.58
C ALA A 91 12.63 10.98 4.26
N THR A 92 12.82 12.15 3.64
CA THR A 92 13.63 12.36 2.43
C THR A 92 13.26 11.39 1.29
N TYR A 93 14.12 10.42 0.96
CA TYR A 93 13.88 9.38 -0.05
C TYR A 93 12.62 8.54 0.24
N GLU A 94 12.25 8.43 1.51
CA GLU A 94 11.12 7.63 2.00
C GLU A 94 9.84 8.46 2.14
N ALA A 95 9.85 9.74 1.73
CA ALA A 95 8.74 10.68 1.87
C ALA A 95 7.44 10.17 1.26
N GLU A 96 7.53 9.46 0.13
CA GLU A 96 6.37 8.98 -0.59
C GLU A 96 5.65 7.85 0.14
N VAL A 97 6.41 6.88 0.67
CA VAL A 97 5.85 5.76 1.43
C VAL A 97 5.39 6.24 2.80
N TYR A 98 6.12 7.17 3.42
CA TYR A 98 5.66 7.88 4.62
C TYR A 98 4.26 8.48 4.40
N THR A 99 4.08 9.21 3.29
CA THR A 99 2.81 9.86 2.96
C THR A 99 1.70 8.84 2.68
N LEU A 100 2.01 7.72 2.02
CA LEU A 100 1.09 6.61 1.80
C LEU A 100 0.56 6.07 3.15
N LEU A 101 1.46 5.80 4.09
CA LEU A 101 1.11 5.32 5.44
C LEU A 101 0.24 6.33 6.21
N ARG A 102 0.58 7.63 6.14
CA ARG A 102 -0.25 8.68 6.78
C ARG A 102 -1.64 8.77 6.17
N THR A 103 -1.78 8.54 4.87
CA THR A 103 -3.07 8.48 4.17
C THR A 103 -3.92 7.29 4.63
N LEU A 104 -3.29 6.12 4.81
CA LEU A 104 -3.97 4.94 5.34
C LEU A 104 -4.46 5.13 6.79
N CYS A 105 -3.67 5.80 7.62
CA CYS A 105 -4.04 6.13 9.00
C CYS A 105 -5.16 7.17 9.08
N SER A 106 -5.11 8.24 8.27
CA SER A 106 -6.10 9.32 8.29
C SER A 106 -7.46 8.90 7.74
N SER A 107 -7.49 7.97 6.76
CA SER A 107 -8.73 7.44 6.20
C SER A 107 -9.52 6.52 7.15
N GLY A 108 -9.01 6.25 8.37
CA GLY A 108 -9.66 5.38 9.35
C GLY A 108 -9.61 3.88 8.99
N ARG A 109 -9.16 3.52 7.78
CA ARG A 109 -9.05 2.13 7.31
C ARG A 109 -7.83 1.41 7.91
N GLY A 110 -6.80 2.16 8.31
CA GLY A 110 -5.66 1.66 9.10
C GLY A 110 -5.81 1.79 10.63
N ALA A 111 -6.82 2.53 11.11
CA ALA A 111 -6.91 2.95 12.52
C ALA A 111 -7.36 1.85 13.50
N SER A 112 -7.87 0.71 13.03
CA SER A 112 -8.18 -0.42 13.91
C SER A 112 -6.93 -1.17 14.42
N ILE A 113 -5.73 -0.72 14.02
CA ILE A 113 -4.44 -1.36 14.34
C ILE A 113 -3.74 -0.70 15.54
N THR A 114 -4.06 0.55 15.89
CA THR A 114 -3.33 1.33 16.91
C THR A 114 -3.91 1.26 18.33
N GLN A 115 -4.90 0.39 18.58
CA GLN A 115 -5.48 0.25 19.92
C GLN A 115 -4.96 -0.98 20.68
N THR A 116 -3.64 -1.20 20.65
CA THR A 116 -2.95 -1.86 21.75
C THR A 116 -1.80 -0.95 22.16
N SER A 117 -2.05 -0.15 23.20
CA SER A 117 -1.03 0.59 23.91
C SER A 117 0.17 -0.31 24.21
N LEU A 118 1.29 -0.10 23.53
CA LEU A 118 2.55 -0.73 23.88
C LEU A 118 2.93 -0.23 25.29
N PRO A 119 3.10 -1.11 26.29
CA PRO A 119 3.54 -0.67 27.60
C PRO A 119 4.94 -0.10 27.48
N THR A 120 5.09 1.17 27.86
CA THR A 120 6.39 1.86 27.95
C THR A 120 7.13 1.34 29.18
N THR A 121 7.65 0.12 29.11
CA THR A 121 8.58 -0.36 30.13
C THR A 121 9.99 -0.07 29.65
N ARG A 122 10.58 1.02 30.15
CA ARG A 122 12.04 1.24 30.07
C ARG A 122 12.71 0.08 30.81
N ILE A 123 13.40 -0.79 30.10
CA ILE A 123 14.32 -1.76 30.69
C ILE A 123 15.59 -0.97 31.05
N PRO A 124 16.02 -0.89 32.32
CA PRO A 124 17.33 -0.36 32.64
C PRO A 124 18.39 -1.38 32.22
N ILE A 125 19.39 -0.90 31.48
CA ILE A 125 20.55 -1.68 31.06
C ILE A 125 21.51 -1.80 32.27
N PRO A 126 22.07 -2.98 32.56
CA PRO A 126 23.04 -3.18 33.65
C PRO A 126 24.37 -2.45 33.42
#